data_AF-A0A2D8S4Q4-F1
#
_entry.id   AF-A0A2D8S4Q4-F1
#
_cell.length_a   1.000
_cell.length_b   1.000
_cell.length_c   1.000
_cell.angle_alpha   90.00
_cell.angle_beta   90.00
_cell.angle_gamma   90.00
#
_symmetry.space_group_name_H-M   'P 1'
#
loop_
_entity.id
_entity.type
_entity.pdbx_description
1 polymer ?
#
loop_
_entity_poly.entity_id
_entity_poly.type
_entity_poly.pdbx_seq_one_letter_code
_entity_poly.pdbx_strand_id
1 'polypeptide(L)'
;MIHYKKYFNIISLMMIGGSSIVCTGPDSLTKWPTAAWEVSSATSQGMNYDSLAAFSRELESGELGYIDGMLVIRNGTIVFEKEYTNDYDSLFITTNTEPGMYNYFDPKWHPYYKDTRLHTMQSVSKSLTAAAVGIALKNGQIPGLDAKIINYFDGYESSTPDHRRDDMTIRDVLTMTTGIQWDESSMPYTDSTSNCVQMEKS
;
A
#
# COMPACT_ATOMS: atom_id res chain seq x y z
N MET A 1 21.98 54.38 60.47
CA MET A 1 21.30 53.13 60.08
C MET A 1 21.09 53.19 58.58
N ILE A 2 22.01 52.63 57.80
CA ILE A 2 22.09 52.77 56.33
C ILE A 2 21.86 51.37 55.73
N HIS A 3 20.78 51.21 54.97
CA HIS A 3 20.45 49.97 54.27
C HIS A 3 21.06 49.98 52.87
N TYR A 4 22.05 49.10 52.63
CA TYR A 4 22.52 48.75 51.30
C TYR A 4 21.63 47.64 50.71
N LYS A 5 20.88 47.94 49.66
CA LYS A 5 20.19 46.93 48.84
C LYS A 5 21.22 46.25 47.92
N LYS A 6 21.45 44.95 48.13
CA LYS A 6 22.19 44.09 47.19
C LYS A 6 21.31 43.76 46.00
N TYR A 7 21.69 44.19 44.80
CA TYR A 7 21.09 43.75 43.55
C TYR A 7 21.83 42.50 43.06
N PHE A 8 21.11 41.39 42.96
CA PHE A 8 21.61 40.13 42.42
C PHE A 8 21.41 40.16 40.89
N ASN A 9 22.49 40.33 40.13
CA ASN A 9 22.45 40.22 38.67
C ASN A 9 22.51 38.73 38.30
N ILE A 10 21.43 38.20 37.71
CA ILE A 10 21.41 36.88 37.10
C ILE A 10 21.82 37.07 35.63
N ILE A 11 23.04 36.64 35.29
CA ILE A 11 23.51 36.55 33.91
C ILE A 11 22.99 35.21 33.36
N SER A 12 22.00 35.28 32.48
CA SER A 12 21.51 34.11 31.73
C SER A 12 22.47 33.85 30.56
N LEU A 13 23.24 32.76 30.65
CA LEU A 13 24.18 32.33 29.62
C LEU A 13 23.42 31.47 28.60
N MET A 14 23.03 32.07 27.48
CA MET A 14 22.35 31.38 26.38
C MET A 14 23.40 30.66 25.53
N MET A 15 23.60 29.36 25.77
CA MET A 15 24.44 28.48 24.94
C MET A 15 23.74 28.24 23.60
N ILE A 16 24.13 28.97 22.56
CA ILE A 16 23.75 28.67 21.17
C ILE A 16 24.67 27.53 20.71
N GLY A 17 24.20 26.31 20.89
CA GLY A 17 24.81 25.13 20.29
C GLY A 17 24.65 25.18 18.78
N GLY A 18 25.69 25.64 18.08
CA GLY A 18 25.80 25.50 16.63
C GLY A 18 26.02 24.03 16.26
N SER A 19 24.96 23.26 16.17
CA SER A 19 25.01 21.96 15.49
C SER A 19 25.13 22.24 13.99
N SER A 20 26.35 22.21 13.48
CA SER A 20 26.59 22.10 12.05
C SER A 20 25.91 20.82 11.57
N ILE A 21 24.74 20.94 10.94
CA ILE A 21 24.16 19.85 10.16
C ILE A 21 25.11 19.70 8.98
N VAL A 22 26.05 18.77 9.10
CA VAL A 22 26.80 18.28 7.95
C VAL A 22 25.77 17.51 7.11
N CYS A 23 25.26 18.15 6.06
CA CYS A 23 24.60 17.43 4.97
C CYS A 23 25.65 16.51 4.35
N THR A 24 25.67 15.26 4.77
CA THR A 24 26.38 14.20 4.05
C THR A 24 25.72 14.09 2.67
N GLY A 25 26.52 14.24 1.62
CA GLY A 25 26.08 14.15 0.23
C GLY A 25 25.42 12.81 -0.11
N PRO A 26 24.79 12.71 -1.29
CA PRO A 26 24.07 11.52 -1.73
C PRO A 26 25.05 10.44 -2.19
N ASP A 27 25.70 9.76 -1.26
CA ASP A 27 26.54 8.58 -1.55
C ASP A 27 26.56 7.60 -0.37
N SER A 28 25.43 7.43 0.32
CA SER A 28 25.16 6.08 0.80
C SER A 28 24.67 5.30 -0.41
N LEU A 29 25.41 4.27 -0.81
CA LEU A 29 24.91 3.25 -1.73
C LEU A 29 23.62 2.71 -1.09
N THR A 30 22.48 3.28 -1.47
CA THR A 30 21.19 2.73 -1.09
C THR A 30 21.19 1.34 -1.68
N LYS A 31 21.37 0.33 -0.82
CA LYS A 31 21.46 -1.06 -1.26
C LYS A 31 20.06 -1.45 -1.70
N TRP A 32 19.85 -1.38 -3.01
CA TRP A 32 18.61 -1.82 -3.61
C TRP A 32 18.49 -3.34 -3.44
N PRO A 33 17.32 -3.83 -3.00
CA PRO A 33 17.08 -5.24 -2.73
C PRO A 33 16.89 -6.01 -4.03
N THR A 34 17.95 -6.06 -4.84
CA THR A 34 17.90 -6.65 -6.18
C THR A 34 17.96 -8.18 -6.10
N ALA A 35 18.69 -8.72 -5.12
CA ALA A 35 18.82 -10.15 -4.86
C ALA A 35 18.16 -10.57 -3.53
N ALA A 36 18.36 -9.78 -2.49
CA ALA A 36 17.71 -9.95 -1.19
C ALA A 36 17.66 -8.60 -0.47
N TRP A 37 16.72 -8.49 0.47
CA TRP A 37 16.74 -7.39 1.44
C TRP A 37 17.77 -7.67 2.53
N GLU A 38 18.49 -6.64 2.95
CA GLU A 38 19.29 -6.72 4.17
C GLU A 38 18.37 -6.64 5.39
N VAL A 39 18.75 -7.32 6.47
CA VAL A 39 18.00 -7.32 7.73
C VAL A 39 18.79 -6.55 8.78
N SER A 40 18.12 -5.68 9.53
CA SER A 40 18.70 -4.91 10.62
C SER A 40 17.78 -4.99 11.86
N SER A 41 18.32 -4.77 13.05
CA SER A 41 17.46 -4.70 14.24
C SER A 41 16.63 -3.42 14.25
N ALA A 42 15.38 -3.50 14.73
CA ALA A 42 14.53 -2.33 14.94
C ALA A 42 15.26 -1.21 15.73
N THR A 43 15.93 -1.55 16.83
CA THR A 43 16.68 -0.61 17.66
C THR A 43 17.78 0.12 16.88
N SER A 44 18.56 -0.60 16.07
CA SER A 44 19.62 0.01 15.23
C SER A 44 19.06 0.97 14.17
N GLN A 45 17.82 0.77 13.75
CA GLN A 45 17.11 1.63 12.78
C GLN A 45 16.23 2.68 13.48
N GLY A 46 16.41 2.92 14.79
CA GLY A 46 15.68 3.93 15.54
C GLY A 46 14.19 3.60 15.72
N MET A 47 13.87 2.31 15.85
CA MET A 47 12.53 1.81 16.13
C MET A 47 12.49 1.02 17.44
N ASN A 48 11.36 1.08 18.14
CA ASN A 48 11.15 0.30 19.35
C ASN A 48 10.69 -1.13 18.96
N TYR A 49 11.51 -2.13 19.27
CA TYR A 49 11.19 -3.53 18.98
C TYR A 49 9.95 -4.02 19.74
N ASP A 50 9.83 -3.65 21.02
CA ASP A 50 8.73 -4.14 21.87
C ASP A 50 7.37 -3.67 21.36
N SER A 51 7.27 -2.46 20.80
CA SER A 51 6.05 -1.95 20.15
C SER A 51 5.71 -2.76 18.89
N LEU A 52 6.68 -3.07 18.04
CA LEU A 52 6.47 -3.90 16.84
C LEU A 52 6.04 -5.31 17.23
N ALA A 53 6.70 -5.91 18.23
CA ALA A 53 6.37 -7.23 18.73
C ALA A 53 4.99 -7.25 19.42
N ALA A 54 4.61 -6.19 20.13
CA ALA A 54 3.29 -6.07 20.73
C ALA A 54 2.18 -6.03 19.68
N PHE A 55 2.33 -5.19 18.65
CA PHE A 55 1.37 -5.13 17.56
C PHE A 55 1.32 -6.45 16.77
N SER A 56 2.48 -7.07 16.53
CA SER A 56 2.54 -8.38 15.89
C SER A 56 1.76 -9.47 16.63
N ARG A 57 1.75 -9.44 17.98
CA ARG A 57 0.92 -10.36 18.78
C ARG A 57 -0.58 -10.09 18.65
N GLU A 58 -0.97 -8.83 18.45
CA GLU A 58 -2.37 -8.45 18.21
C GLU A 58 -2.84 -8.88 16.81
N LEU A 59 -1.98 -8.80 15.81
CA LEU A 59 -2.27 -9.35 14.47
C LEU A 59 -2.42 -10.88 14.51
N GLU A 60 -1.55 -11.57 15.26
CA GLU A 60 -1.56 -13.03 15.42
C GLU A 60 -2.77 -13.53 16.23
N SER A 61 -3.36 -12.71 17.10
CA SER A 61 -4.47 -13.15 17.95
C SER A 61 -5.79 -13.30 17.19
N GLY A 62 -5.88 -12.77 15.97
CA GLY A 62 -7.10 -12.79 15.14
C GLY A 62 -8.15 -11.73 15.53
N GLU A 63 -7.88 -10.90 16.55
CA GLU A 63 -8.79 -9.83 17.00
C GLU A 63 -9.00 -8.75 15.93
N LEU A 64 -8.01 -8.55 15.06
CA LEU A 64 -8.05 -7.61 13.94
C LEU A 64 -8.37 -8.30 12.60
N GLY A 65 -8.88 -9.53 12.65
CA GLY A 65 -9.10 -10.38 11.49
C GLY A 65 -7.92 -11.30 11.17
N TYR A 66 -8.08 -12.09 10.11
CA TYR A 66 -7.13 -13.14 9.71
C TYR A 66 -6.00 -12.55 8.86
N ILE A 67 -4.97 -12.05 9.53
CA ILE A 67 -3.78 -11.46 8.90
C ILE A 67 -2.73 -12.55 8.67
N ASP A 68 -2.11 -12.55 7.50
CA ASP A 68 -1.10 -13.54 7.09
C ASP A 68 0.34 -13.16 7.48
N GLY A 69 0.61 -11.87 7.69
CA GLY A 69 1.95 -11.43 8.06
C GLY A 69 2.10 -9.94 8.26
N MET A 70 3.26 -9.56 8.81
CA MET A 70 3.68 -8.19 9.05
C MET A 70 5.12 -8.02 8.58
N LEU A 71 5.33 -7.08 7.64
CA LEU A 71 6.64 -6.69 7.15
C LEU A 71 6.86 -5.20 7.38
N VAL A 72 7.99 -4.85 8.01
CA VAL A 72 8.41 -3.47 8.21
C VAL A 72 9.80 -3.27 7.65
N ILE A 73 9.93 -2.29 6.77
CA ILE A 73 11.20 -1.88 6.15
C ILE A 73 11.50 -0.44 6.54
N ARG A 74 12.75 -0.18 6.94
CA ARG A 74 13.25 1.18 7.22
C ARG A 74 14.69 1.32 6.76
N ASN A 75 14.99 2.47 6.15
CA ASN A 75 16.32 2.81 5.62
C ASN A 75 16.91 1.72 4.68
N GLY A 76 16.06 1.09 3.87
CA GLY A 76 16.48 0.05 2.93
C GLY A 76 16.72 -1.34 3.54
N THR A 77 16.35 -1.56 4.80
CA THR A 77 16.50 -2.86 5.48
C THR A 77 15.18 -3.34 6.08
N ILE A 78 14.97 -4.66 6.12
CA ILE A 78 13.90 -5.28 6.90
C ILE A 78 14.25 -5.12 8.37
N VAL A 79 13.32 -4.56 9.14
CA VAL A 79 13.49 -4.34 10.59
C VAL A 79 12.61 -5.23 11.44
N PHE A 80 11.55 -5.77 10.84
CA PHE A 80 10.64 -6.73 11.44
C PHE A 80 9.93 -7.49 10.33
N GLU A 81 9.86 -8.81 10.44
CA GLU A 81 9.09 -9.66 9.56
C GLU A 81 8.54 -10.83 10.38
N LYS A 82 7.25 -11.08 10.28
CA LYS A 82 6.61 -12.27 10.87
C LYS A 82 5.44 -12.70 10.00
N GLU A 83 5.35 -14.00 9.74
CA GLU A 83 4.20 -14.66 9.13
C GLU A 83 3.31 -15.27 10.21
N TYR A 84 2.02 -15.36 9.93
CA TYR A 84 1.02 -15.98 10.79
C TYR A 84 0.26 -17.04 10.01
N THR A 85 -0.26 -18.04 10.70
CA THR A 85 -0.99 -19.15 10.09
C THR A 85 -2.47 -19.03 10.41
N ASN A 86 -3.30 -19.07 9.37
CA ASN A 86 -4.75 -19.11 9.48
C ASN A 86 -5.29 -20.38 8.82
N ASP A 87 -6.33 -21.00 9.39
CA ASP A 87 -7.01 -22.15 8.80
C ASP A 87 -8.16 -21.68 7.91
N TYR A 88 -7.82 -21.27 6.68
CA TYR A 88 -8.80 -20.76 5.72
C TYR A 88 -9.80 -21.82 5.24
N ASP A 89 -9.43 -23.10 5.26
CA ASP A 89 -10.35 -24.20 4.92
C ASP A 89 -11.50 -24.28 5.93
N SER A 90 -11.18 -24.25 7.22
CA SER A 90 -12.19 -24.22 8.28
C SER A 90 -13.06 -22.96 8.20
N LEU A 91 -12.45 -21.79 7.92
CA LEU A 91 -13.19 -20.53 7.78
C LEU A 91 -14.13 -20.56 6.58
N PHE A 92 -13.70 -21.09 5.44
CA PHE A 92 -14.50 -21.19 4.24
C PHE A 92 -15.76 -22.02 4.43
N ILE A 93 -15.67 -23.15 5.14
CA ILE A 93 -16.83 -23.99 5.49
C ILE A 93 -17.92 -23.17 6.21
N THR A 94 -17.53 -22.21 7.06
CA THR A 94 -18.50 -21.37 7.79
C THR A 94 -19.26 -20.39 6.90
N THR A 95 -18.74 -20.05 5.73
CA THR A 95 -19.38 -19.10 4.81
C THR A 95 -20.60 -19.69 4.12
N ASN A 96 -20.64 -21.02 3.94
CA ASN A 96 -21.68 -21.72 3.18
C ASN A 96 -21.92 -21.11 1.79
N THR A 97 -20.83 -20.69 1.12
CA THR A 97 -20.84 -20.13 -0.24
C THR A 97 -20.28 -21.13 -1.24
N GLU A 98 -20.68 -20.99 -2.51
CA GLU A 98 -20.16 -21.85 -3.58
C GLU A 98 -18.69 -21.57 -3.87
N PRO A 99 -17.83 -22.60 -4.07
CA PRO A 99 -16.45 -22.41 -4.47
C PRO A 99 -16.33 -21.71 -5.84
N GLY A 100 -15.25 -20.96 -6.04
CA GLY A 100 -14.98 -20.26 -7.29
C GLY A 100 -13.84 -19.28 -7.20
N MET A 101 -13.19 -19.01 -8.34
CA MET A 101 -12.03 -18.09 -8.42
C MET A 101 -12.33 -16.63 -8.10
N TYR A 102 -13.61 -16.28 -8.01
CA TYR A 102 -14.11 -14.95 -7.66
C TYR A 102 -14.77 -14.92 -6.27
N ASN A 103 -14.87 -16.08 -5.61
CA ASN A 103 -15.27 -16.12 -4.22
C ASN A 103 -14.03 -15.86 -3.36
N TYR A 104 -13.95 -14.66 -2.77
CA TYR A 104 -12.83 -14.23 -1.94
C TYR A 104 -12.59 -15.09 -0.70
N PHE A 105 -13.57 -15.92 -0.32
CA PHE A 105 -13.44 -16.85 0.79
C PHE A 105 -12.94 -18.24 0.37
N ASP A 106 -12.86 -18.55 -0.92
CA ASP A 106 -12.42 -19.87 -1.40
C ASP A 106 -10.90 -20.04 -1.23
N PRO A 107 -10.44 -20.92 -0.32
CA PRO A 107 -9.03 -21.13 0.03
C PRO A 107 -8.19 -21.65 -1.13
N LYS A 108 -8.84 -22.20 -2.17
CA LYS A 108 -8.15 -22.64 -3.39
C LYS A 108 -7.64 -21.47 -4.23
N TRP A 109 -8.21 -20.28 -4.07
CA TRP A 109 -7.87 -19.09 -4.85
C TRP A 109 -7.39 -17.93 -3.99
N HIS A 110 -7.85 -17.83 -2.73
CA HIS A 110 -7.58 -16.71 -1.83
C HIS A 110 -7.34 -17.17 -0.37
N PRO A 111 -6.47 -16.50 0.41
CA PRO A 111 -5.59 -15.44 -0.05
C PRO A 111 -4.46 -15.98 -0.93
N TYR A 112 -4.14 -17.28 -0.83
CA TYR A 112 -3.09 -17.92 -1.60
C TYR A 112 -3.63 -18.66 -2.83
N TYR A 113 -2.92 -18.51 -3.94
CA TYR A 113 -3.29 -19.16 -5.19
C TYR A 113 -2.95 -20.66 -5.16
N LYS A 114 -3.96 -21.52 -5.27
CA LYS A 114 -3.86 -22.98 -5.53
C LYS A 114 -2.78 -23.68 -4.70
N ASP A 115 -2.91 -23.60 -3.38
CA ASP A 115 -2.01 -24.26 -2.42
C ASP A 115 -0.52 -23.83 -2.53
N THR A 116 -0.26 -22.69 -3.20
CA THR A 116 1.07 -22.08 -3.25
C THR A 116 1.24 -21.05 -2.14
N ARG A 117 2.38 -20.35 -2.12
CA ARG A 117 2.60 -19.17 -1.27
C ARG A 117 2.38 -17.84 -2.01
N LEU A 118 1.82 -17.88 -3.21
CA LEU A 118 1.52 -16.67 -3.98
C LEU A 118 0.23 -16.05 -3.46
N HIS A 119 0.35 -14.89 -2.83
CA HIS A 119 -0.78 -14.14 -2.32
C HIS A 119 -1.47 -13.37 -3.47
N THR A 120 -2.80 -13.38 -3.48
CA THR A 120 -3.60 -12.58 -4.40
C THR A 120 -3.46 -11.09 -4.05
N MET A 121 -3.03 -10.27 -5.01
CA MET A 121 -2.64 -8.88 -4.74
C MET A 121 -3.80 -7.89 -4.83
N GLN A 122 -4.87 -8.26 -5.54
CA GLN A 122 -6.04 -7.41 -5.75
C GLN A 122 -5.65 -6.00 -6.21
N SER A 123 -6.23 -4.97 -5.60
CA SER A 123 -5.99 -3.56 -5.93
C SER A 123 -4.54 -3.10 -5.75
N VAL A 124 -3.65 -3.83 -5.07
CA VAL A 124 -2.21 -3.51 -5.05
C VAL A 124 -1.63 -3.49 -6.47
N SER A 125 -2.21 -4.26 -7.39
CA SER A 125 -1.84 -4.28 -8.81
C SER A 125 -1.92 -2.89 -9.47
N LYS A 126 -2.81 -2.01 -8.99
CA LYS A 126 -2.97 -0.65 -9.53
C LYS A 126 -1.69 0.19 -9.38
N SER A 127 -0.92 -0.01 -8.31
CA SER A 127 0.36 0.68 -8.12
C SER A 127 1.40 0.25 -9.16
N LEU A 128 1.42 -1.04 -9.53
CA LEU A 128 2.29 -1.55 -10.60
C LEU A 128 1.86 -1.01 -11.97
N THR A 129 0.55 -1.00 -12.25
CA THR A 129 0.00 -0.40 -13.47
C THR A 129 0.34 1.09 -13.57
N ALA A 130 0.18 1.86 -12.49
CA ALA A 130 0.54 3.28 -12.44
C ALA A 130 2.05 3.50 -12.67
N ALA A 131 2.90 2.65 -12.08
CA ALA A 131 4.35 2.69 -12.31
C ALA A 131 4.70 2.40 -13.78
N ALA A 132 4.04 1.42 -14.41
CA ALA A 132 4.22 1.11 -15.82
C ALA A 132 3.83 2.29 -16.73
N VAL A 133 2.74 3.00 -16.42
CA VAL A 133 2.38 4.24 -17.13
C VAL A 133 3.46 5.32 -16.95
N GLY A 134 4.02 5.45 -15.76
CA GLY A 134 5.17 6.34 -15.50
C GLY A 134 6.40 6.01 -16.37
N ILE A 135 6.71 4.73 -16.55
CA ILE A 135 7.78 4.27 -17.43
C ILE A 135 7.48 4.59 -18.90
N ALA A 136 6.25 4.36 -19.36
CA ALA A 136 5.82 4.66 -20.72
C ALA A 136 5.89 6.16 -21.04
N LEU A 137 5.52 7.03 -20.09
CA LEU A 137 5.71 8.48 -20.19
C LEU A 137 7.20 8.84 -20.32
N LYS A 138 8.05 8.29 -19.44
CA LYS A 138 9.51 8.53 -19.49
C LYS A 138 10.13 8.11 -20.82
N ASN A 139 9.62 7.04 -21.43
CA ASN A 139 10.09 6.51 -22.71
C ASN A 139 9.48 7.25 -23.93
N GLY A 140 8.60 8.24 -23.73
CA GLY A 140 7.95 8.97 -24.81
C GLY A 140 6.90 8.17 -25.58
N GLN A 141 6.42 7.05 -25.02
CA GLN A 141 5.39 6.21 -25.63
C GLN A 141 3.98 6.77 -25.42
N ILE A 142 3.80 7.54 -24.34
CA ILE A 142 2.59 8.30 -24.04
C ILE A 142 2.98 9.78 -24.12
N PRO A 143 2.29 10.61 -24.92
CA PRO A 143 2.67 12.00 -25.14
C PRO A 143 2.46 12.87 -23.88
N GLY A 144 1.59 12.44 -22.97
CA GLY A 144 1.33 13.10 -21.70
C GLY A 144 0.10 12.50 -21.00
N LEU A 145 -0.11 12.89 -19.75
CA LEU A 145 -1.25 12.41 -18.94
C LEU A 145 -2.61 12.90 -19.45
N ASP A 146 -2.63 13.99 -20.23
CA ASP A 146 -3.86 14.55 -20.79
C ASP A 146 -4.23 13.89 -22.15
N ALA A 147 -3.46 12.89 -22.58
CA ALA A 147 -3.82 12.06 -23.72
C ALA A 147 -5.13 11.31 -23.43
N LYS A 148 -6.02 11.25 -24.43
CA LYS A 148 -7.28 10.52 -24.33
C LYS A 148 -7.02 9.02 -24.23
N ILE A 149 -7.65 8.36 -23.27
CA ILE A 149 -7.45 6.93 -23.03
C ILE A 149 -8.01 6.07 -24.17
N ILE A 150 -9.08 6.54 -24.82
CA ILE A 150 -9.74 5.82 -25.92
C ILE A 150 -8.80 5.53 -27.10
N ASN A 151 -7.79 6.39 -27.32
CA ASN A 151 -6.81 6.22 -28.39
C ASN A 151 -5.89 5.00 -28.21
N TYR A 152 -5.94 4.33 -27.05
CA TYR A 152 -5.17 3.11 -26.78
C TYR A 152 -6.03 1.84 -26.86
N PHE A 153 -7.32 1.98 -27.19
CA PHE A 153 -8.27 0.89 -27.33
C PHE A 153 -8.71 0.74 -28.79
N ASP A 154 -7.79 0.89 -29.74
CA ASP A 154 -8.06 0.68 -31.16
C ASP A 154 -8.70 -0.70 -31.39
N GLY A 155 -9.89 -0.70 -32.03
CA GLY A 155 -10.67 -1.91 -32.27
C GLY A 155 -11.65 -2.30 -31.16
N TYR A 156 -11.74 -1.54 -30.07
CA TYR A 156 -12.80 -1.67 -29.08
C TYR A 156 -14.01 -0.81 -29.47
N GLU A 157 -15.14 -1.46 -29.74
CA GLU A 157 -16.44 -0.79 -29.86
C GLU A 157 -17.27 -1.05 -28.60
N SER A 158 -17.64 0.01 -27.88
CA SER A 158 -18.48 -0.14 -26.70
C SER A 158 -19.90 -0.53 -27.09
N SER A 159 -20.47 -1.52 -26.42
CA SER A 159 -21.90 -1.85 -26.52
C SER A 159 -22.81 -0.75 -25.97
N THR A 160 -22.25 0.20 -25.21
CA THR A 160 -22.94 1.38 -24.66
C THR A 160 -22.12 2.64 -24.92
N PRO A 161 -22.12 3.17 -26.17
CA PRO A 161 -21.35 4.36 -26.51
C PRO A 161 -21.76 5.58 -25.68
N ASP A 162 -20.77 6.32 -25.18
CA ASP A 162 -20.98 7.53 -24.39
C ASP A 162 -19.79 8.48 -24.63
N HIS A 163 -20.06 9.63 -25.23
CA HIS A 163 -19.04 10.64 -25.57
C HIS A 163 -18.19 11.07 -24.37
N ARG A 164 -18.74 11.00 -23.14
CA ARG A 164 -17.99 11.34 -21.93
C ARG A 164 -16.83 10.36 -21.68
N ARG A 165 -16.93 9.12 -22.14
CA ARG A 165 -15.86 8.11 -22.07
C ARG A 165 -14.75 8.41 -23.07
N ASP A 166 -15.11 8.91 -24.26
CA ASP A 166 -14.15 9.32 -25.29
C ASP A 166 -13.31 10.51 -24.83
N ASP A 167 -13.87 11.32 -23.93
CA ASP A 167 -13.19 12.46 -23.33
C ASP A 167 -12.28 12.13 -22.14
N MET A 168 -12.29 10.91 -21.61
CA MET A 168 -11.44 10.53 -20.48
C MET A 168 -9.96 10.58 -20.85
N THR A 169 -9.16 11.18 -19.98
CA THR A 169 -7.70 11.21 -20.08
C THR A 169 -7.07 10.09 -19.25
N ILE A 170 -5.80 9.79 -19.52
CA ILE A 170 -5.01 8.89 -18.66
C ILE A 170 -4.96 9.41 -17.21
N ARG A 171 -4.88 10.74 -17.03
CA ARG A 171 -4.93 11.38 -15.71
C ARG A 171 -6.20 11.02 -14.94
N ASP A 172 -7.35 11.06 -15.61
CA ASP A 172 -8.64 10.80 -14.95
C ASP A 172 -8.70 9.36 -14.42
N VAL A 173 -8.20 8.42 -15.21
CA VAL A 173 -8.12 6.99 -14.82
C VAL A 173 -7.15 6.79 -13.66
N LEU A 174 -5.94 7.35 -13.73
CA LEU A 174 -4.93 7.19 -12.67
C LEU A 174 -5.30 7.84 -11.34
N THR A 175 -6.18 8.84 -11.37
CA THR A 175 -6.60 9.60 -10.19
C THR A 175 -8.00 9.25 -9.70
N MET A 176 -8.64 8.23 -10.30
CA MET A 176 -9.99 7.79 -9.96
C MET A 176 -11.04 8.91 -10.12
N THR A 177 -10.90 9.78 -11.13
CA THR A 177 -11.79 10.93 -11.39
C THR A 177 -12.61 10.79 -12.67
N THR A 178 -12.76 9.57 -13.19
CA THR A 178 -13.54 9.27 -14.41
C THR A 178 -15.05 9.47 -14.23
N GLY A 179 -15.55 9.51 -12.99
CA GLY A 179 -16.98 9.56 -12.70
C GLY A 179 -17.71 8.23 -12.97
N ILE A 180 -16.99 7.14 -13.24
CA ILE A 180 -17.56 5.80 -13.33
C ILE A 180 -18.05 5.40 -11.94
N GLN A 181 -19.34 5.10 -11.83
CA GLN A 181 -19.93 4.63 -10.58
C GLN A 181 -19.50 3.19 -10.32
N TRP A 182 -18.98 2.96 -9.13
CA TRP A 182 -18.56 1.65 -8.66
C TRP A 182 -19.03 1.47 -7.23
N ASP A 183 -19.97 0.55 -7.01
CA ASP A 183 -20.54 0.29 -5.70
C ASP A 183 -19.90 -0.96 -5.07
N GLU A 184 -19.11 -0.73 -4.03
CA GLU A 184 -18.47 -1.77 -3.21
C GLU A 184 -19.09 -1.88 -1.81
N SER A 185 -20.10 -1.05 -1.50
CA SER A 185 -20.54 -0.83 -0.13
C SER A 185 -21.95 -1.28 0.15
N SER A 186 -22.84 -1.21 -0.85
CA SER A 186 -24.25 -1.54 -0.65
C SER A 186 -24.56 -3.03 -0.79
N MET A 187 -23.66 -3.79 -1.43
CA MET A 187 -23.85 -5.22 -1.73
C MET A 187 -22.62 -6.03 -1.35
N PRO A 188 -22.79 -7.24 -0.80
CA PRO A 188 -21.68 -8.14 -0.54
C PRO A 188 -21.08 -8.68 -1.85
N TYR A 189 -19.80 -9.03 -1.84
CA TYR A 189 -19.10 -9.65 -2.98
C TYR A 189 -19.67 -11.01 -3.40
N THR A 190 -20.49 -11.63 -2.55
CA THR A 190 -21.21 -12.88 -2.86
C THR A 190 -22.52 -12.61 -3.63
N ASP A 191 -22.97 -11.35 -3.73
CA ASP A 191 -24.14 -10.99 -4.51
C ASP A 191 -23.79 -10.92 -6.00
N SER A 192 -24.50 -11.73 -6.79
CA SER A 192 -24.33 -11.83 -8.23
C SER A 192 -24.62 -10.54 -9.02
N THR A 193 -25.29 -9.59 -8.39
CA THR A 193 -25.66 -8.28 -8.95
C THR A 193 -24.69 -7.16 -8.56
N SER A 194 -23.72 -7.42 -7.67
CA SER A 194 -22.69 -6.43 -7.35
C SER A 194 -21.87 -6.04 -8.58
N ASN A 195 -21.36 -4.80 -8.62
CA ASN A 195 -20.56 -4.33 -9.74
C ASN A 195 -19.29 -5.18 -9.94
N CYS A 196 -18.70 -5.66 -8.85
CA CYS A 196 -17.53 -6.55 -8.88
C CYS A 196 -17.84 -7.86 -9.61
N VAL A 197 -18.89 -8.59 -9.18
CA VAL A 197 -19.25 -9.87 -9.79
C VAL A 197 -19.71 -9.70 -11.24
N GLN A 198 -20.38 -8.60 -11.57
CA GLN A 198 -20.76 -8.31 -12.96
C GLN A 198 -19.53 -8.07 -13.86
N MET A 199 -18.51 -7.36 -13.38
CA MET A 199 -17.26 -7.16 -14.10
C MET A 199 -16.48 -8.47 -14.26
N GLU A 200 -16.43 -9.33 -13.24
CA GLU A 200 -15.73 -10.61 -13.30
C GLU A 200 -16.35 -11.62 -14.28
N LYS A 201 -17.63 -11.40 -14.65
CA LYS A 201 -18.37 -12.18 -15.65
C LYS A 201 -18.26 -11.66 -17.09
N SER A 202 -17.74 -10.44 -17.30
CA SER A 202 -17.76 -9.76 -18.60
C SER A 202 -16.67 -10.23 -19.56
#